data_AF-M1CWC5-F1
#
_entry.id   AF-M1CWC5-F1
#
_cell.length_a   1.000
_cell.length_b   1.000
_cell.length_c   1.000
_cell.angle_alpha   90.00
_cell.angle_beta   90.00
_cell.angle_gamma   90.00
#
_symmetry.space_group_name_H-M   'P 1'
#
loop_
_entity.id
_entity.type
_entity.pdbx_description
1 polymer ?
#
loop_
_entity_poly.entity_id
_entity_poly.type
_entity_poly.pdbx_seq_one_letter_code
_entity_poly.pdbx_strand_id
1 'polypeptide(L)'
;MQQSNYAAAEVVYRKAQEIDPDVNKACNLCTCLQKQSRYSEARSVVEDVLQGKISGSDDPKSKNRVEELLKELEPFGSFGYTSPSPQLNLEDAFLDGLDQLINQYPPFRSRRLPIFEEISPCRDQLAC
;
A
#
# COMPACT_ATOMS: atom_id res chain seq x y z
N MET A 1 25.88 -0.86 8.05
CA MET A 1 24.54 -0.94 8.67
C MET A 1 23.56 -0.26 7.73
N GLN A 2 22.48 -0.91 7.31
CA GLN A 2 21.42 -0.28 6.50
C GLN A 2 20.47 0.49 7.44
N GLN A 3 20.19 1.75 7.11
CA GLN A 3 19.21 2.55 7.83
C GLN A 3 17.84 2.36 7.15
N SER A 4 16.78 2.15 7.94
CA SER A 4 15.42 1.90 7.42
C SER A 4 14.69 3.17 6.93
N ASN A 5 15.42 4.20 6.51
CA ASN A 5 14.82 5.43 6.00
C ASN A 5 14.56 5.32 4.49
N TYR A 6 13.50 4.59 4.14
CA TYR A 6 13.13 4.33 2.74
C TYR A 6 12.69 5.61 1.99
N ALA A 7 12.12 6.60 2.68
CA ALA A 7 11.71 7.86 2.08
C ALA A 7 12.92 8.69 1.61
N ALA A 8 13.96 8.80 2.43
CA ALA A 8 15.20 9.46 2.02
C ALA A 8 15.92 8.69 0.90
N ALA A 9 15.93 7.35 0.99
CA ALA A 9 16.53 6.50 -0.04
C ALA A 9 15.82 6.65 -1.39
N GLU A 10 14.48 6.73 -1.40
CA GLU A 10 13.70 6.98 -2.62
C GLU A 10 14.16 8.25 -3.34
N VAL A 11 14.30 9.37 -2.61
CA VAL A 11 14.74 10.64 -3.19
C VAL A 11 16.11 10.50 -3.84
N VAL A 12 17.05 9.82 -3.17
CA VAL A 12 18.39 9.57 -3.70
C VAL A 12 18.33 8.70 -4.96
N TYR A 13 17.57 7.61 -4.95
CA TYR A 13 17.46 6.73 -6.12
C TYR A 13 16.77 7.39 -7.30
N ARG A 14 15.73 8.22 -7.08
CA ARG A 14 15.12 9.02 -8.16
C ARG A 14 16.14 9.96 -8.80
N LYS A 15 16.93 10.67 -7.98
CA LYS A 15 17.99 11.56 -8.48
C LYS A 15 19.11 10.80 -9.18
N ALA A 16 19.49 9.63 -8.68
CA ALA A 16 20.48 8.79 -9.33
C ALA A 16 19.99 8.27 -10.69
N GLN A 17 18.69 7.94 -10.81
CA GLN A 17 18.07 7.50 -12.05
C GLN A 17 17.96 8.62 -13.09
N GLU A 18 17.72 9.87 -12.67
CA GLU A 18 17.72 11.05 -13.55
C GLU A 18 19.09 11.30 -14.19
N ILE A 19 20.18 11.06 -13.44
CA ILE A 19 21.56 11.31 -13.89
C ILE A 19 22.06 10.16 -14.77
N ASP A 20 21.85 8.93 -14.31
CA ASP A 20 22.38 7.73 -14.95
C ASP A 20 21.40 6.57 -14.74
N PRO A 21 20.51 6.32 -15.72
CA PRO A 21 19.53 5.25 -15.64
C PRO A 21 20.19 3.87 -15.56
N ASP A 22 19.94 3.16 -14.47
CA ASP A 22 20.46 1.80 -14.24
C ASP A 22 19.36 0.90 -13.67
N VAL A 23 19.41 -0.38 -14.01
CA VAL A 23 18.41 -1.36 -13.60
C VAL A 23 18.48 -1.64 -12.09
N ASN A 24 19.68 -1.68 -11.51
CA ASN A 24 19.81 -1.94 -10.06
C ASN A 24 19.26 -0.77 -9.26
N LYS A 25 19.51 0.47 -9.70
CA LYS A 25 18.92 1.68 -9.10
C LYS A 25 17.39 1.65 -9.18
N ALA A 26 16.81 1.28 -10.33
CA ALA A 26 15.37 1.14 -10.48
C ALA A 26 14.76 0.03 -9.59
N CYS A 27 15.41 -1.13 -9.50
CA CYS A 27 15.00 -2.20 -8.59
C CYS A 27 15.05 -1.77 -7.11
N ASN A 28 16.09 -1.05 -6.70
CA ASN A 28 16.20 -0.51 -5.34
C ASN A 28 15.13 0.56 -5.06
N LEU A 29 14.82 1.40 -6.05
CA LEU A 29 13.71 2.36 -5.97
C LEU A 29 12.37 1.65 -5.77
N CYS A 30 12.10 0.58 -6.53
CA CYS A 30 10.92 -0.25 -6.36
C CYS A 30 10.82 -0.80 -4.92
N THR A 31 11.90 -1.37 -4.38
CA THR A 31 11.91 -1.86 -2.99
C THR A 31 11.64 -0.74 -1.99
N CYS A 32 12.18 0.47 -2.19
CA CYS A 32 11.88 1.61 -1.31
C CYS A 32 10.40 2.00 -1.35
N LEU A 33 9.76 1.94 -2.53
CA LEU A 33 8.33 2.23 -2.70
C LEU A 33 7.44 1.15 -2.08
N GLN A 34 7.80 -0.13 -2.23
CA GLN A 34 7.13 -1.26 -1.57
C GLN A 34 7.14 -1.13 -0.05
N LYS A 35 8.28 -0.76 0.54
CA LYS A 35 8.41 -0.57 1.99
C LYS A 35 7.64 0.64 2.51
N GLN A 36 7.20 1.54 1.62
CA GLN A 36 6.32 2.66 1.91
C GLN A 36 4.86 2.39 1.51
N SER A 37 4.52 1.14 1.16
CA SER A 37 3.18 0.72 0.70
C SER A 37 2.67 1.46 -0.55
N ARG A 38 3.57 2.01 -1.37
CA ARG A 38 3.26 2.69 -2.64
C ARG A 38 3.39 1.74 -3.83
N TYR A 39 2.51 0.74 -3.86
CA TYR A 39 2.60 -0.39 -4.80
C TYR A 39 2.37 -0.01 -6.27
N SER A 40 1.50 0.97 -6.55
CA SER A 40 1.22 1.45 -7.92
C SER A 40 2.47 2.07 -8.57
N GLU A 41 3.17 2.93 -7.83
CA GLU A 41 4.42 3.53 -8.29
C GLU A 41 5.55 2.51 -8.40
N ALA A 42 5.66 1.59 -7.43
CA ALA A 42 6.63 0.50 -7.49
C ALA A 42 6.45 -0.33 -8.77
N ARG A 43 5.20 -0.64 -9.12
CA ARG A 43 4.86 -1.38 -10.35
C ARG A 43 5.28 -0.60 -11.60
N SER A 44 4.97 0.69 -11.67
CA SER A 44 5.37 1.53 -12.80
C SER A 44 6.89 1.52 -13.02
N VAL A 45 7.68 1.58 -11.94
CA VAL A 45 9.15 1.56 -12.04
C VAL A 45 9.67 0.23 -12.61
N VAL A 46 9.10 -0.89 -12.18
CA VAL A 46 9.47 -2.24 -12.64
C VAL A 46 9.04 -2.46 -14.10
N GLU A 47 7.85 -1.96 -14.48
CA GLU A 47 7.36 -2.01 -15.86
C GLU A 47 8.22 -1.19 -16.82
N ASP A 48 8.74 -0.03 -16.40
CA ASP A 48 9.68 0.76 -17.20
C ASP A 48 10.98 0.00 -17.51
N VAL A 49 11.46 -0.81 -16.56
CA VAL A 49 12.62 -1.69 -16.78
C VAL A 49 12.28 -2.80 -17.77
N LEU A 50 11.11 -3.45 -17.64
CA LEU A 50 10.66 -4.51 -18.56
C LEU A 50 10.46 -4.00 -19.99
N GLN A 51 9.98 -2.77 -20.14
CA GLN A 51 9.82 -2.11 -21.45
C GLN A 51 11.15 -1.71 -22.09
N GLY A 52 12.28 -1.96 -21.42
CA GLY A 52 13.62 -1.68 -21.94
C GLY A 52 13.95 -0.19 -22.01
N LYS A 53 13.26 0.66 -21.21
CA LYS A 53 13.54 2.10 -21.17
C LYS A 53 14.87 2.43 -20.49
N ILE A 54 15.44 1.46 -19.77
CA ILE A 54 16.67 1.61 -18.99
C ILE A 54 17.75 0.72 -19.57
N SER A 55 18.94 1.28 -19.78
CA SER A 55 20.09 0.55 -20.30
C SER A 55 20.46 -0.64 -19.39
N GLY A 56 20.76 -1.80 -19.99
CA GLY A 56 21.08 -3.02 -19.24
C GLY A 56 19.86 -3.85 -18.81
N SER A 57 18.65 -3.46 -19.21
CA SER A 57 17.42 -4.24 -19.00
C SER A 57 17.44 -5.61 -19.67
N ASP A 58 18.29 -5.81 -20.68
CA ASP A 58 18.34 -7.06 -21.44
C ASP A 58 19.08 -8.20 -20.75
N ASP A 59 19.83 -7.90 -19.69
CA ASP A 59 20.50 -8.95 -18.92
C ASP A 59 19.47 -9.89 -18.28
N PRO A 60 19.63 -11.23 -18.42
CA PRO A 60 18.67 -12.18 -17.89
C PRO A 60 18.55 -12.15 -16.36
N LYS A 61 19.61 -11.75 -15.64
CA LYS A 61 19.54 -11.63 -14.16
C LYS A 61 18.70 -10.41 -13.77
N SER A 62 18.89 -9.31 -14.49
CA SER A 62 18.05 -8.11 -14.36
C SER A 62 16.58 -8.44 -14.58
N LYS A 63 16.24 -9.14 -15.67
CA LYS A 63 14.86 -9.56 -15.98
C LYS A 63 14.27 -10.45 -14.88
N ASN A 64 14.99 -11.49 -14.45
CA ASN A 64 14.54 -12.34 -13.36
C ASN A 64 14.27 -11.56 -12.07
N ARG A 65 15.14 -10.61 -11.72
CA ARG A 65 14.97 -9.80 -10.51
C ARG A 65 13.73 -8.91 -10.58
N VAL A 66 13.48 -8.32 -11.74
CA VAL A 66 12.33 -7.45 -12.01
C VAL A 66 11.03 -8.27 -11.98
N GLU A 67 11.03 -9.49 -12.53
CA GLU A 67 9.89 -10.41 -12.45
C GLU A 67 9.59 -10.86 -11.00
N GLU A 68 10.61 -11.15 -10.19
CA GLU A 68 10.43 -11.44 -8.77
C GLU A 68 9.78 -10.27 -8.03
N LEU A 69 10.28 -9.05 -8.25
CA LEU A 69 9.70 -7.84 -7.68
C LEU A 69 8.25 -7.64 -8.12
N LEU A 70 7.92 -7.95 -9.37
CA LEU A 70 6.55 -7.84 -9.88
C LEU A 70 5.62 -8.84 -9.20
N LYS A 71 6.07 -10.08 -8.98
CA LYS A 71 5.31 -11.10 -8.22
C LYS A 71 5.10 -10.70 -6.76
N GLU A 72 6.07 -10.05 -6.13
CA GLU A 72 5.93 -9.52 -4.78
C GLU A 72 4.90 -8.37 -4.70
N LEU A 73 4.61 -7.69 -5.82
CA LEU A 73 3.61 -6.62 -5.90
C LEU A 73 2.18 -7.12 -6.13
N GLU A 74 1.99 -8.30 -6.71
CA GLU A 74 0.65 -8.87 -6.98
C GLU A 74 -0.26 -9.04 -5.73
N PRO A 75 0.25 -9.48 -4.56
CA PRO A 75 -0.58 -9.67 -3.37
C PRO A 75 -1.25 -8.39 -2.85
N PHE A 76 -0.71 -7.22 -3.18
CA PHE A 76 -1.19 -5.93 -2.67
C PHE A 76 -2.03 -5.16 -3.69
N GLY A 77 -2.07 -5.60 -4.96
CA GLY A 77 -2.95 -5.05 -5.98
C GLY A 77 -4.43 -5.40 -5.79
N SER A 78 -4.72 -6.49 -5.06
CA SER A 78 -6.10 -6.96 -4.82
C SER A 78 -6.77 -6.35 -3.58
N PHE A 79 -6.02 -5.68 -2.70
CA PHE A 79 -6.57 -5.08 -1.47
C PHE A 79 -6.78 -3.55 -1.58
N GLY A 80 -6.57 -2.97 -2.76
CA GLY A 80 -6.72 -1.54 -3.00
C GLY A 80 -7.90 -1.24 -3.91
N TYR A 81 -9.11 -1.18 -3.34
CA TYR A 81 -10.30 -0.45 -3.84
C TYR A 81 -10.32 -0.17 -5.36
N THR A 82 -10.46 -1.21 -6.18
CA THR A 82 -10.82 -1.04 -7.59
C THR A 82 -12.33 -1.11 -7.74
N SER A 83 -12.88 -0.03 -8.32
CA SER A 83 -14.19 0.07 -8.96
C SER A 83 -14.68 -1.26 -9.57
N PRO A 84 -16.00 -1.58 -9.52
CA PRO A 84 -16.49 -2.93 -9.79
C PRO A 84 -16.30 -3.30 -11.27
N SER A 85 -15.39 -4.24 -11.52
CA SER A 85 -15.39 -5.04 -12.75
C SER A 85 -15.94 -6.43 -12.44
N PRO A 86 -16.81 -7.01 -13.29
CA PRO A 86 -17.65 -8.15 -12.96
C PRO A 86 -16.91 -9.49 -13.10
N GLN A 87 -15.77 -9.65 -12.46
CA GLN A 87 -15.00 -10.89 -12.51
C GLN A 87 -14.63 -11.34 -11.10
N LEU A 88 -15.42 -12.34 -10.68
CA LEU A 88 -15.26 -13.25 -9.55
C LEU A 88 -15.91 -12.80 -8.24
N ASN A 89 -17.12 -13.33 -8.05
CA ASN A 89 -18.04 -13.36 -6.91
C ASN A 89 -17.43 -13.92 -5.58
N LEU A 90 -16.11 -13.94 -5.45
CA LEU A 90 -15.40 -14.41 -4.26
C LEU A 90 -15.15 -13.27 -3.27
N GLU A 91 -14.93 -12.06 -3.79
CA GLU A 91 -14.70 -10.86 -2.97
C GLU A 91 -15.99 -10.37 -2.32
N ASP A 92 -17.12 -10.40 -3.05
CA ASP A 92 -18.45 -10.03 -2.52
C ASP A 92 -18.86 -10.94 -1.35
N ALA A 93 -18.66 -12.26 -1.47
CA ALA A 93 -18.96 -13.21 -0.39
C ALA A 93 -18.07 -13.00 0.84
N PHE A 94 -16.83 -12.56 0.65
CA PHE A 94 -15.91 -12.25 1.74
C PHE A 94 -16.30 -10.94 2.45
N LEU A 95 -16.65 -9.89 1.69
CA LEU A 95 -17.13 -8.61 2.21
C LEU A 95 -18.45 -8.77 2.96
N ASP A 96 -19.39 -9.56 2.44
CA ASP A 96 -20.65 -9.89 3.11
C ASP A 96 -20.40 -10.64 4.43
N GLY A 97 -19.39 -11.50 4.49
CA GLY A 97 -18.96 -12.17 5.72
C GLY A 97 -18.42 -11.20 6.77
N LEU A 98 -17.67 -10.17 6.35
CA LEU A 98 -17.17 -9.12 7.24
C LEU A 98 -18.29 -8.18 7.71
N ASP A 99 -19.22 -7.81 6.84
CA ASP A 99 -20.36 -6.97 7.20
C ASP A 99 -21.30 -7.68 8.19
N GLN A 100 -21.56 -8.97 7.97
CA GLN A 100 -22.29 -9.80 8.95
C GLN A 100 -21.57 -9.88 10.29
N LEU A 101 -20.24 -9.95 10.31
CA LEU A 101 -19.48 -9.96 11.54
C LEU A 101 -19.58 -8.62 12.27
N ILE A 102 -19.47 -7.49 11.56
CA ILE A 102 -19.61 -6.14 12.11
C ILE A 102 -21.02 -5.92 12.67
N ASN A 103 -22.05 -6.38 11.95
CA ASN A 103 -23.44 -6.23 12.35
C ASN A 103 -23.86 -7.17 13.50
N GLN A 104 -23.11 -8.25 13.75
CA GLN A 104 -23.28 -9.10 14.93
C GLN A 104 -22.66 -8.50 16.20
N TYR A 105 -21.72 -7.55 16.08
CA TYR A 105 -21.25 -6.81 17.24
C TYR A 105 -22.32 -5.76 17.62
N PRO A 106 -22.84 -5.75 18.86
CA PRO A 106 -23.71 -4.68 19.30
C PRO A 106 -22.97 -3.35 19.16
N PRO A 107 -23.67 -2.24 18.85
CA PRO A 107 -23.03 -0.94 18.69
C PRO A 107 -22.16 -0.69 19.91
N PHE A 108 -20.91 -0.27 19.68
CA PHE A 108 -19.95 0.05 20.73
C PHE A 108 -20.62 0.92 21.78
N ARG A 109 -21.18 0.28 22.82
CA ARG A 109 -21.68 1.00 23.98
C ARG A 109 -20.42 1.55 24.61
N SER A 110 -20.37 2.87 24.70
CA SER A 110 -19.34 3.62 25.39
C SER A 110 -18.93 2.83 26.63
N ARG A 111 -17.62 2.56 26.77
CA ARG A 111 -17.03 1.93 27.97
C ARG A 111 -17.10 2.88 29.18
N ARG A 112 -18.22 3.57 29.39
CA ARG A 112 -18.48 4.30 30.62
C ARG A 112 -18.98 3.29 31.64
N LEU A 113 -18.37 3.32 32.81
CA LEU A 113 -18.88 2.57 33.95
C LEU A 113 -20.33 3.00 34.21
N PRO A 114 -21.20 2.10 34.71
CA PRO A 114 -22.62 2.40 34.95
C PRO A 114 -22.86 3.68 35.74
N ILE A 115 -21.94 4.04 36.65
CA ILE A 115 -21.98 5.27 37.45
C ILE A 115 -21.95 6.56 36.62
N PHE A 116 -21.48 6.50 35.37
CA PHE A 116 -21.35 7.65 34.47
C PHE A 116 -22.45 7.72 33.41
N GLU A 117 -23.48 6.86 33.49
CA GLU A 117 -24.69 6.94 32.64
C GLU A 117 -25.71 7.97 33.16
N GLU A 118 -25.82 8.17 34.48
CA GLU A 118 -26.76 9.13 35.08
C GLU A 118 -26.31 10.59 34.96
N ILE A 119 -25.03 10.84 34.66
CA ILE A 119 -24.52 12.20 34.46
C ILE A 119 -24.74 12.58 33.00
N SER A 120 -25.91 13.15 32.72
CA SER A 120 -26.22 13.76 31.42
C SER A 120 -25.09 14.71 31.02
N PRO A 121 -24.68 14.78 29.74
CA PRO A 121 -23.74 15.80 29.33
C PRO A 121 -24.47 17.13 29.39
N CYS A 122 -24.17 17.96 30.41
CA CYS A 122 -24.41 19.39 30.34
C CYS A 122 -23.46 19.96 29.27
N ARG A 123 -23.81 19.72 28.01
CA ARG A 123 -23.16 20.25 26.82
C ARG A 123 -24.18 21.19 26.21
N ASP A 124 -24.25 22.40 26.75
CA ASP A 124 -24.64 23.64 26.03
C ASP A 124 -24.95 24.81 26.97
N GLN A 125 -24.05 25.11 27.91
CA GLN A 125 -24.02 26.46 28.48
C GLN A 125 -22.58 26.86 28.69
N LEU A 126 -22.02 27.61 27.73
CA LEU A 126 -21.18 28.79 27.94
C LEU A 126 -20.57 29.24 26.60
N ALA A 127 -21.31 30.10 25.90
CA ALA A 127 -20.76 31.16 25.07
C ALA A 127 -21.80 32.29 25.02
N CYS A 128 -21.67 33.23 25.96
CA CYS A 128 -22.02 34.64 25.78
C CYS A 128 -20.79 35.43 26.17
#